data_AF-A0A7Z9JEK2-F1
#
_entry.id   AF-A0A7Z9JEK2-F1
#
_cell.length_a   1.000
_cell.length_b   1.000
_cell.length_c   1.000
_cell.angle_alpha   90.00
_cell.angle_beta   90.00
_cell.angle_gamma   90.00
#
_symmetry.space_group_name_H-M   'P 1'
#
loop_
_entity.id
_entity.type
_entity.pdbx_description
1 polymer ?
#
loop_
_entity_poly.entity_id
_entity_poly.type
_entity_poly.pdbx_seq_one_letter_code
_entity_poly.pdbx_strand_id
1 'polypeptide(L)'
;MIPSIVESSKGRYKYPRQPPAVMGKLLSDHQETNAFSYSRTWEEIERMLDKAERRKNYHEMHMNDTEMDRPQRMFHARNFKALEGVIKTLRWTLGDKNVTHPLK
;
A
#
# COMPACT_ATOMS: atom_id res chain seq x y z
N MET A 1 41.76 -4.20 40.37
CA MET A 1 40.56 -4.11 41.23
C MET A 1 39.59 -3.19 40.51
N ILE A 2 38.47 -3.71 40.02
CA ILE A 2 37.51 -2.99 39.16
C ILE A 2 36.57 -2.16 40.04
N PRO A 3 36.37 -0.85 39.80
CA PRO A 3 35.20 -0.14 40.28
C PRO A 3 34.08 -0.12 39.24
N SER A 4 32.86 -0.30 39.75
CA SER A 4 31.57 -0.40 39.06
C SER A 4 31.18 0.85 38.28
N ILE A 5 30.59 0.62 37.11
CA ILE A 5 29.96 1.63 36.25
C ILE A 5 28.64 2.08 36.87
N VAL A 6 28.57 3.36 37.23
CA VAL A 6 27.32 4.12 37.37
C VAL A 6 26.83 4.49 35.96
N GLU A 7 25.56 4.23 35.73
CA GLU A 7 24.85 4.46 34.47
C GLU A 7 24.41 5.93 34.30
N SER A 8 24.26 6.29 33.03
CA SER A 8 23.49 7.43 32.50
C SER A 8 24.22 8.77 32.36
N SER A 9 24.54 9.13 31.11
CA SER A 9 23.83 10.24 30.45
C SER A 9 24.24 10.46 28.98
N LYS A 10 23.22 10.43 28.11
CA LYS A 10 23.04 11.27 26.91
C LYS A 10 24.05 11.16 25.75
N GLY A 11 23.58 10.54 24.67
CA GLY A 11 23.61 11.17 23.35
C GLY A 11 24.57 10.61 22.29
N ARG A 12 23.99 10.40 21.09
CA ARG A 12 24.61 10.15 19.77
C ARG A 12 25.13 8.74 19.50
N TYR A 13 24.21 7.86 19.06
CA TYR A 13 24.63 6.71 18.25
C TYR A 13 25.16 7.20 16.89
N LYS A 14 26.48 7.21 16.79
CA LYS A 14 27.23 7.20 15.52
C LYS A 14 27.02 5.82 14.88
N TYR A 15 26.55 5.75 13.64
CA TYR A 15 26.55 4.48 12.89
C TYR A 15 27.99 3.99 12.69
N PRO A 16 28.36 2.77 13.14
CA PRO A 16 29.63 2.18 12.79
C PRO A 16 29.52 1.34 11.50
N ARG A 17 30.42 1.65 10.56
CA ARG A 17 31.09 0.83 9.55
C ARG A 17 30.48 -0.57 9.24
N GLN A 18 30.01 -0.71 7.98
CA GLN A 18 29.78 -1.90 7.13
C GLN A 18 29.66 -3.31 7.76
N PRO A 19 28.57 -4.06 7.53
CA PRO A 19 28.48 -5.47 7.89
C PRO A 19 29.27 -6.38 6.91
N PRO A 20 29.84 -7.50 7.39
CA PRO A 20 30.63 -8.43 6.59
C PRO A 20 29.76 -9.24 5.63
N ALA A 21 30.29 -9.50 4.43
CA ALA A 21 29.70 -10.40 3.45
C ALA A 21 29.88 -11.86 3.89
N VAL A 22 28.81 -12.54 4.30
CA VAL A 22 28.73 -14.01 4.24
C VAL A 22 27.28 -14.45 3.93
N MET A 23 27.10 -14.82 2.66
CA MET A 23 26.39 -16.01 2.18
C MET A 23 25.00 -16.36 2.74
N GLY A 24 24.02 -16.41 1.83
CA GLY A 24 22.97 -17.42 1.90
C GLY A 24 21.57 -16.95 2.26
N LYS A 25 21.03 -15.97 1.52
CA LYS A 25 19.59 -15.99 1.18
C LYS A 25 19.37 -15.30 -0.16
N LEU A 26 19.82 -15.97 -1.22
CA LEU A 26 19.01 -16.02 -2.44
C LEU A 26 17.71 -16.72 -2.04
N LEU A 27 16.79 -15.98 -1.42
CA LEU A 27 15.40 -16.38 -1.40
C LEU A 27 14.96 -16.32 -2.85
N SER A 28 15.06 -17.48 -3.47
CA SER A 28 14.51 -17.83 -4.76
C SER A 28 13.21 -17.07 -5.02
N ASP A 29 13.23 -16.14 -5.98
CA ASP A 29 12.05 -15.45 -6.52
C ASP A 29 10.97 -16.44 -7.01
N HIS A 30 11.31 -17.72 -7.14
CA HIS A 30 10.39 -18.79 -7.52
C HIS A 30 9.53 -19.32 -6.36
N GLN A 31 9.77 -18.93 -5.10
CA GLN A 31 8.88 -19.32 -3.99
C GLN A 31 7.58 -18.49 -3.90
N GLU A 32 7.50 -17.33 -4.57
CA GLU A 32 6.27 -16.52 -4.62
C GLU A 32 5.17 -17.14 -5.51
N THR A 33 5.52 -18.13 -6.33
CA THR A 33 4.61 -18.77 -7.29
C THR A 33 3.39 -19.42 -6.60
N ASN A 34 3.51 -19.85 -5.34
CA ASN A 34 2.40 -20.40 -4.55
C ASN A 34 1.54 -19.35 -3.81
N ALA A 35 1.90 -18.07 -3.83
CA ALA A 35 1.14 -17.02 -3.14
C ALA A 35 -0.11 -16.56 -3.94
N PHE A 36 -0.14 -16.82 -5.25
CA PHE A 36 -1.19 -16.35 -6.14
C PHE A 36 -2.05 -17.50 -6.63
N SER A 37 -3.36 -17.34 -6.59
CA SER A 37 -4.30 -18.37 -7.03
C SER A 37 -4.39 -18.51 -8.55
N TYR A 38 -4.06 -17.45 -9.31
CA TYR A 38 -4.21 -17.34 -10.77
C TYR A 38 -5.59 -17.73 -11.35
N SER A 39 -6.59 -18.00 -10.51
CA SER A 39 -7.89 -18.56 -10.87
C SER A 39 -9.06 -17.60 -10.64
N ARG A 40 -8.79 -16.28 -10.59
CA ARG A 40 -9.84 -15.27 -10.42
C ARG A 40 -10.74 -15.24 -11.66
N THR A 41 -12.03 -15.38 -11.43
CA THR A 41 -13.07 -15.31 -12.46
C THR A 41 -13.38 -13.87 -12.84
N TRP A 42 -13.97 -13.69 -14.02
CA TRP A 42 -14.41 -12.36 -14.48
C TRP A 42 -15.44 -11.75 -13.52
N GLU A 43 -16.38 -12.55 -13.05
CA GLU A 43 -17.43 -12.13 -12.13
C GLU A 43 -16.85 -11.68 -10.78
N GLU A 44 -15.75 -12.29 -10.32
CA GLU A 44 -15.05 -11.81 -9.12
C GLU A 44 -14.40 -10.44 -9.32
N ILE A 45 -13.81 -10.21 -10.50
CA ILE A 45 -13.17 -8.94 -10.85
C ILE A 45 -14.23 -7.84 -10.99
N GLU A 46 -15.36 -8.13 -11.64
CA GLU A 46 -16.50 -7.20 -11.77
C GLU A 46 -17.09 -6.86 -10.39
N ARG A 47 -17.30 -7.86 -9.52
CA ARG A 47 -17.74 -7.62 -8.13
C ARG A 47 -16.74 -6.76 -7.35
N MET A 48 -15.44 -6.90 -7.62
CA MET A 48 -14.41 -6.08 -6.98
C MET A 48 -14.44 -4.64 -7.48
N LEU A 49 -14.68 -4.45 -8.77
CA LEU A 49 -14.85 -3.14 -9.38
C LEU A 49 -16.05 -2.40 -8.78
N ASP A 50 -17.22 -3.03 -8.72
CA ASP A 50 -18.44 -2.45 -8.11
C ASP A 50 -18.18 -2.05 -6.64
N LYS A 51 -17.52 -2.90 -5.85
CA LYS A 51 -17.14 -2.58 -4.46
C LYS A 51 -16.19 -1.38 -4.37
N ALA A 52 -15.21 -1.29 -5.27
CA ALA A 52 -14.25 -0.20 -5.29
C ALA A 52 -14.95 1.14 -5.63
N GLU A 53 -15.85 1.14 -6.61
CA GLU A 53 -16.65 2.31 -6.99
C GLU A 53 -17.56 2.78 -5.84
N ARG A 54 -18.27 1.87 -5.17
CA ARG A 54 -19.09 2.21 -4.00
C ARG A 54 -18.26 2.83 -2.88
N ARG A 55 -17.08 2.28 -2.58
CA ARG A 55 -16.17 2.87 -1.58
C ARG A 55 -15.64 4.23 -2.01
N LYS A 56 -15.35 4.41 -3.32
CA LYS A 56 -14.90 5.70 -3.85
C LYS A 56 -15.98 6.76 -3.64
N ASN A 57 -17.22 6.43 -4.01
CA ASN A 57 -18.38 7.32 -3.85
C ASN A 57 -18.65 7.64 -2.38
N TYR A 58 -18.46 6.69 -1.47
CA TYR A 58 -18.52 6.95 -0.03
C TYR A 58 -17.52 8.04 0.39
N HIS A 59 -16.25 7.93 -0.01
CA HIS A 59 -15.25 8.94 0.34
C HIS A 59 -15.51 10.29 -0.36
N GLU A 60 -16.01 10.28 -1.60
CA GLU A 60 -16.41 11.48 -2.34
C GLU A 60 -17.52 12.25 -1.62
N MET A 61 -18.58 11.55 -1.20
CA MET A 61 -19.69 12.15 -0.46
C MET A 61 -19.22 12.80 0.83
N HIS A 62 -18.37 12.12 1.60
CA HIS A 62 -17.88 12.66 2.87
C HIS A 62 -16.93 13.84 2.68
N MET A 63 -16.14 13.91 1.60
CA MET A 63 -15.29 15.08 1.33
C MET A 63 -16.08 16.38 1.14
N ASN A 64 -17.35 16.28 0.73
CA ASN A 64 -18.24 17.42 0.54
C ASN A 64 -18.93 17.89 1.83
N ASP A 65 -18.73 17.18 2.95
CA ASP A 65 -19.22 17.59 4.26
C ASP A 65 -18.44 18.82 4.76
N THR A 66 -19.16 19.93 4.97
CA THR A 66 -18.58 21.20 5.42
C THR A 66 -18.21 21.19 6.89
N GLU A 67 -18.85 20.35 7.69
CA GLU A 67 -18.65 20.28 9.15
C GLU A 67 -17.45 19.40 9.53
N MET A 68 -16.83 18.74 8.55
CA MET A 68 -15.73 17.80 8.77
C MET A 68 -14.37 18.49 8.91
N ASP A 69 -13.62 18.09 9.94
CA ASP A 69 -12.28 18.60 10.23
C ASP A 69 -11.25 18.21 9.14
N ARG A 70 -10.20 19.02 9.00
CA ARG A 70 -9.15 18.87 7.98
C ARG A 70 -8.49 17.49 7.98
N PRO A 71 -8.10 16.86 9.11
CA PRO A 71 -7.50 15.52 9.11
C PRO A 71 -8.45 14.46 8.58
N GLN A 72 -9.74 14.53 8.93
CA GLN A 72 -10.76 13.61 8.43
C GLN A 72 -10.96 13.81 6.93
N ARG A 73 -11.04 15.05 6.46
CA ARG A 73 -11.11 15.37 5.01
C ARG A 73 -9.92 14.81 4.24
N MET A 74 -8.71 14.96 4.79
CA MET A 74 -7.48 14.39 4.20
C MET A 74 -7.51 12.86 4.15
N PHE A 75 -8.09 12.20 5.16
CA PHE A 75 -8.29 10.75 5.15
C PHE A 75 -9.20 10.34 3.99
N HIS A 76 -10.35 11.00 3.81
CA HIS A 76 -11.25 10.70 2.70
C HIS A 76 -10.60 10.99 1.34
N ALA A 77 -9.88 12.10 1.19
CA ALA A 77 -9.18 12.47 -0.04
C ALA A 77 -8.11 11.44 -0.46
N ARG A 78 -7.31 10.96 0.48
CA ARG A 78 -6.29 9.93 0.21
C ARG A 78 -6.92 8.63 -0.25
N ASN A 79 -7.98 8.17 0.43
CA ASN A 79 -8.67 6.94 0.06
C ASN A 79 -9.39 7.06 -1.28
N PHE A 80 -10.07 8.18 -1.52
CA PHE A 80 -10.67 8.49 -2.82
C PHE A 80 -9.64 8.35 -3.94
N LYS A 81 -8.47 9.00 -3.79
CA LYS A 81 -7.44 8.98 -4.81
C LYS A 81 -6.83 7.59 -5.02
N ALA A 82 -6.61 6.83 -3.94
CA ALA A 82 -6.14 5.46 -4.05
C ALA A 82 -7.15 4.56 -4.80
N LEU A 83 -8.44 4.73 -4.54
CA LEU A 83 -9.51 3.97 -5.19
C LEU A 83 -9.64 4.30 -6.67
N GLU A 84 -9.38 5.55 -7.11
CA GLU A 84 -9.32 5.86 -8.55
C GLU A 84 -8.30 4.99 -9.29
N GLY A 85 -7.12 4.78 -8.70
CA GLY A 85 -6.10 3.91 -9.28
C GLY A 85 -6.52 2.43 -9.34
N VAL A 86 -7.17 1.95 -8.27
CA VAL A 86 -7.72 0.58 -8.21
C VAL A 86 -8.79 0.38 -9.29
N ILE A 87 -9.75 1.30 -9.39
CA ILE A 87 -10.84 1.26 -10.37
C ILE A 87 -10.28 1.29 -11.79
N LYS A 88 -9.34 2.19 -12.07
CA LYS A 88 -8.68 2.28 -13.39
C LYS A 88 -7.99 0.96 -13.76
N THR A 89 -7.30 0.34 -12.81
CA THR A 89 -6.61 -0.94 -13.04
C THR A 89 -7.60 -2.07 -13.32
N LEU A 90 -8.68 -2.18 -12.53
CA LEU A 90 -9.71 -3.19 -12.73
C LEU A 90 -10.43 -3.02 -14.07
N ARG A 91 -10.76 -1.78 -14.45
CA ARG A 91 -11.37 -1.46 -15.75
C ARG A 91 -10.45 -1.83 -16.91
N TRP A 92 -9.15 -1.57 -16.79
CA TRP A 92 -8.16 -2.02 -17.76
C TRP A 92 -8.10 -3.56 -17.84
N THR A 93 -8.09 -4.25 -16.70
CA THR A 93 -8.12 -5.73 -16.65
C THR A 93 -9.35 -6.31 -17.35
N LEU A 94 -10.50 -5.66 -17.24
CA LEU A 94 -11.75 -6.05 -17.91
C LEU A 94 -11.82 -5.66 -19.40
N GLY A 95 -10.82 -4.97 -19.93
CA GLY A 95 -10.77 -4.56 -21.34
C GLY A 95 -11.63 -3.34 -21.68
N ASP A 96 -11.81 -2.40 -20.74
CA ASP A 96 -12.47 -1.13 -21.03
C ASP A 96 -11.76 -0.37 -22.15
N LYS A 97 -12.46 -0.15 -23.27
CA LYS A 97 -11.94 0.51 -24.48
C LYS A 97 -11.48 1.94 -24.24
N ASN A 98 -11.92 2.57 -23.15
CA ASN A 98 -11.55 3.93 -22.79
C ASN A 98 -10.30 3.99 -21.89
N VAL A 99 -9.79 2.85 -21.41
CA VAL A 99 -8.61 2.78 -20.54
C VAL A 99 -7.49 2.06 -21.30
N THR A 100 -6.61 2.83 -21.93
CA THR A 100 -5.50 2.26 -22.71
C THR A 100 -4.43 1.60 -21.83
N HIS A 101 -4.11 2.21 -20.69
CA HIS A 101 -3.07 1.73 -19.78
C HIS A 101 -3.41 2.11 -18.33
N PRO A 102 -3.23 1.21 -17.34
CA PRO A 102 -3.66 1.47 -15.97
C PRO A 102 -2.84 2.58 -15.29
N LEU A 103 -1.61 2.80 -15.74
CA LEU A 103 -0.66 3.76 -15.17
C LEU A 103 -0.43 5.05 -15.98
N LYS A 104 -0.94 5.16 -17.21
CA LYS A 104 -0.72 6.34 -18.06
C LYS A 104 -1.95 7.21 -18.14
#